data_AF-A0A7C8EKM4-F1
#
_entry.id   AF-A0A7C8EKM4-F1
#
_cell.length_a   1.000
_cell.length_b   1.000
_cell.length_c   1.000
_cell.angle_alpha   90.00
_cell.angle_beta   90.00
_cell.angle_gamma   90.00
#
_symmetry.space_group_name_H-M   'P 1'
#
loop_
_entity.id
_entity.type
_entity.pdbx_description
1 polymer ?
#
loop_
_entity_poly.entity_id
_entity_poly.type
_entity_poly.pdbx_seq_one_letter_code
_entity_poly.pdbx_strand_id
1 'polypeptide(L)' 'MGTLFSTLDIARSGLQAAQVQIEVAGHNIANVNKEGYSRQRVELVSRLPNLT' A
#
# COMPACT_ATOMS: atom_id res chain seq x y z
N MET A 1 -26.18 6.14 -6.47
CA MET A 1 -24.99 6.51 -7.27
C MET A 1 -24.23 7.63 -6.56
N GLY A 2 -23.47 7.31 -5.51
CA GLY A 2 -22.66 8.30 -4.79
C GLY A 2 -21.29 8.44 -5.44
N THR A 3 -21.11 9.39 -6.33
CA THR A 3 -19.93 9.52 -7.20
C THR A 3 -18.74 10.24 -6.53
N LEU A 4 -18.99 11.11 -5.54
CA LEU A 4 -17.94 11.85 -4.84
C LEU A 4 -17.34 11.06 -3.66
N PHE A 5 -18.17 10.47 -2.80
CA PHE A 5 -17.67 9.72 -1.65
C PHE A 5 -16.93 8.45 -2.08
N SER A 6 -17.41 7.75 -3.11
CA SER A 6 -16.73 6.57 -3.66
C SER A 6 -15.35 6.89 -4.25
N THR A 7 -15.21 8.03 -4.92
CA THR A 7 -13.91 8.45 -5.49
C THR A 7 -12.93 8.88 -4.42
N LEU A 8 -13.40 9.56 -3.36
CA LEU A 8 -12.57 9.87 -2.18
C LEU A 8 -12.12 8.62 -1.43
N ASP A 9 -12.99 7.60 -1.31
CA ASP A 9 -12.62 6.32 -0.70
C ASP A 9 -11.54 5.58 -1.52
N ILE A 10 -11.65 5.60 -2.85
CA ILE A 10 -10.61 5.06 -3.74
C ILE A 10 -9.29 5.80 -3.51
N ALA A 11 -9.32 7.15 -3.54
CA ALA A 11 -8.12 7.96 -3.33
C ALA A 11 -7.49 7.67 -1.96
N ARG A 12 -8.30 7.62 -0.89
CA ARG A 12 -7.84 7.27 0.46
C ARG A 12 -7.18 5.89 0.49
N SER A 13 -7.79 4.87 -0.11
CA SER A 13 -7.23 3.52 -0.14
C SER A 13 -5.91 3.46 -0.92
N GLY A 14 -5.79 4.21 -2.02
CA GLY A 14 -4.55 4.34 -2.80
C GLY A 14 -3.44 5.02 -2.00
N LEU A 15 -3.75 6.09 -1.26
CA LEU A 15 -2.78 6.77 -0.40
C LEU A 15 -2.28 5.85 0.73
N GLN A 16 -3.19 5.08 1.34
CA GLN A 16 -2.80 4.10 2.35
C GLN A 16 -1.89 3.01 1.78
N ALA A 17 -2.22 2.47 0.60
CA ALA A 17 -1.38 1.48 -0.07
C ALA A 17 0.01 2.04 -0.45
N ALA A 18 0.08 3.32 -0.86
CA ALA A 18 1.34 4.00 -1.14
C ALA A 18 2.17 4.22 0.14
N GLN A 19 1.53 4.57 1.25
CA GLN A 19 2.21 4.74 2.54
C GLN A 19 2.91 3.46 2.98
N VAL A 20 2.25 2.30 2.88
CA VAL A 20 2.84 0.99 3.22
C VAL A 20 4.03 0.67 2.30
N GLN A 21 3.95 0.98 1.01
CA GLN A 21 5.07 0.79 0.08
C GLN A 21 6.29 1.63 0.48
N ILE A 22 6.07 2.88 0.89
CA ILE A 22 7.15 3.76 1.37
C ILE A 22 7.76 3.21 2.65
N GLU A 23 6.95 2.72 3.58
CA GLU A 23 7.43 2.12 4.83
C GLU A 23 8.31 0.89 4.58
N VAL A 24 7.85 -0.03 3.72
CA VAL A 24 8.64 -1.22 3.35
C VAL A 24 9.92 -0.84 2.61
N ALA A 25 9.87 0.17 1.74
CA ALA A 25 11.07 0.70 1.09
C ALA A 25 12.06 1.28 2.12
N GLY A 26 11.58 2.08 3.07
CA GLY A 26 12.39 2.64 4.16
C GLY A 26 13.01 1.55 5.03
N HIS A 27 12.23 0.53 5.40
CA HIS A 27 12.71 -0.62 6.17
C HIS A 27 13.81 -1.39 5.43
N ASN A 28 13.64 -1.62 4.12
CA ASN A 28 14.66 -2.26 3.28
C ASN A 28 15.94 -1.43 3.19
N ILE A 29 15.83 -0.11 3.00
CA ILE A 29 16.99 0.80 2.92
C ILE A 29 17.75 0.80 4.25
N ALA A 30 17.04 0.90 5.38
CA ALA A 30 17.64 0.90 6.71
C ALA A 30 18.43 -0.39 7.01
N ASN A 31 18.05 -1.51 6.40
CA ASN A 31 18.67 -2.82 6.62
C ASN A 31 19.57 -3.30 5.47
N VAL A 32 19.87 -2.44 4.48
CA VAL A 32 20.60 -2.86 3.26
C VAL A 32 21.98 -3.46 3.54
N ASN A 33 22.66 -3.01 4.59
CA ASN A 33 23.99 -3.49 4.99
C ASN A 33 23.94 -4.56 6.10
N LYS A 34 22.74 -4.98 6.53
CA LYS A 34 22.61 -6.02 7.55
C LYS A 34 22.82 -7.39 6.91
N GLU A 35 23.90 -8.06 7.30
CA GLU A 35 24.20 -9.43 6.83
C GLU A 35 23.02 -10.37 7.08
N GLY A 36 22.68 -11.17 6.07
CA GLY A 36 21.56 -12.12 6.11
C GLY A 36 20.17 -11.49 5.98
N TYR A 37 20.04 -10.17 5.79
CA TYR A 37 18.73 -9.54 5.62
C TYR A 37 18.09 -9.92 4.28
N SER A 38 16.83 -10.37 4.35
CA SER A 38 15.97 -10.58 3.19
C SER A 38 14.96 -9.45 3.06
N ARG A 39 14.95 -8.83 1.89
CA ARG A 39 14.07 -7.70 1.56
C ARG A 39 12.60 -8.11 1.50
N GLN A 40 11.75 -7.23 2.02
CA GLN A 40 10.30 -7.36 1.95
C GLN A 40 9.75 -6.66 0.72
N ARG A 41 8.64 -7.16 0.17
CA ARG A 41 7.95 -6.57 -0.98
C ARG A 41 6.45 -6.51 -0.68
N VAL A 42 5.85 -5.37 -1.00
CA VAL A 42 4.39 -5.20 -0.96
C VAL A 42 3.77 -5.83 -2.19
N GLU A 43 2.71 -6.61 -1.98
CA GLU A 43 1.82 -7.11 -3.03
C GLU A 43 0.52 -6.31 -2.97
N LEU A 44 0.15 -5.71 -4.10
CA LEU A 44 -1.10 -4.96 -4.23
C LEU A 44 -2.17 -5.87 -4.82
N VAL A 45 -3.33 -5.91 -4.17
CA VAL A 45 -4.51 -6.65 -4.63
C VAL A 45 -5.70 -5.71 -4.76
N SER A 46 -6.57 -5.98 -5.72
CA SER A 46 -7.79 -5.21 -5.88
C SER A 46 -8.82 -5.60 -4.83
N ARG A 47 -9.47 -4.61 -4.21
CA ARG A 47 -10.62 -4.86 -3.34
C ARG A 47 -11.84 -5.17 -4.20
N LEU A 48 -12.61 -6.18 -3.82
CA LEU A 48 -13.89 -6.48 -4.48
C LEU A 48 -14.83 -5.26 -4.42
N PRO A 49 -15.64 -5.03 -5.47
CA PRO A 49 -16.70 -4.03 -5.40
C PRO A 49 -17.66 -4.37 -4.27
N ASN A 50 -18.00 -3.41 -3.41
CA ASN A 50 -19.10 -3.59 -2.47
C ASN A 50 -20.40 -3.45 -3.26
N LEU A 51 -21.13 -4.56 -3.46
CA LEU A 51 -22.37 -4.63 -4.24
C LEU A 51 -23.65 -4.40 -3.40
N THR A 52 -23.49 -3.99 -2.14
CA THR A 52 -24.58 -3.73 -1.19
C THR A 52 -24.98 -2.27 -1.16
#